data_AF-A0A6B2CIR2-F1
#
_entry.id   AF-A0A6B2CIR2-F1
#
_cell.length_a   1.000
_cell.length_b   1.000
_cell.length_c   1.000
_cell.angle_alpha   90.00
_cell.angle_beta   90.00
_cell.angle_gamma   90.00
#
_symmetry.space_group_name_H-M   'P 1'
#
loop_
_entity.id
_entity.type
_entity.pdbx_description
1 polymer ?
#
loop_
_entity_poly.entity_id
_entity_poly.type
_entity_poly.pdbx_seq_one_letter_code
_entity_poly.pdbx_strand_id
1 'polypeptide(L)'
;FRNWGIPTLLSICETSSVYDGLVFASGGVRNGLDGAKAIAIGADAFSMSRPMLLSALKGYDAVKDTISRIRWEFKVAMFLTGSRTISDLKKAPMVAGLPVLLWLIQRGIKCKLTMTMYDTWRPIASILLSKLMNDE
;
A
#
# COMPACT_ATOMS: atom_id res chain seq x y z
N PHE A 1 -17.05 5.84 17.17
CA PHE A 1 -16.86 4.77 16.15
C PHE A 1 -16.62 5.24 14.71
N ARG A 2 -16.76 6.53 14.34
CA ARG A 2 -16.56 6.99 12.94
C ARG A 2 -15.16 6.68 12.36
N ASN A 3 -14.13 6.72 13.20
CA ASN A 3 -12.73 6.45 12.82
C ASN A 3 -12.25 5.06 13.31
N TRP A 4 -13.18 4.18 13.67
CA TRP A 4 -12.85 2.82 14.10
C TRP A 4 -12.63 1.92 12.89
N GLY A 5 -11.54 1.15 12.90
CA GLY A 5 -11.20 0.18 11.84
C GLY A 5 -9.72 0.19 11.51
N ILE A 6 -9.30 -0.76 10.66
CA ILE A 6 -7.93 -0.84 10.16
C ILE A 6 -7.88 -0.16 8.78
N PRO A 7 -7.06 0.90 8.58
CA PRO A 7 -6.88 1.52 7.28
C PRO A 7 -6.44 0.53 6.21
N THR A 8 -6.97 0.64 4.99
CA THR A 8 -6.75 -0.31 3.87
C THR A 8 -5.28 -0.65 3.64
N LEU A 9 -4.38 0.35 3.69
CA LEU A 9 -2.95 0.12 3.51
C LEU A 9 -2.37 -0.83 4.58
N LEU A 10 -2.79 -0.66 5.84
CA LEU A 10 -2.37 -1.50 6.95
C LEU A 10 -2.98 -2.90 6.84
N SER A 11 -4.27 -2.99 6.45
CA SER A 11 -4.92 -4.28 6.22
C SER A 11 -4.25 -5.10 5.12
N ILE A 12 -3.79 -4.46 4.04
CA ILE A 12 -3.02 -5.13 2.98
C ILE A 12 -1.72 -5.69 3.57
N CYS A 13 -0.93 -4.86 4.27
CA CYS A 13 0.33 -5.30 4.89
C CYS A 13 0.13 -6.45 5.87
N GLU A 14 -0.87 -6.35 6.75
CA GLU A 14 -1.18 -7.40 7.73
C GLU A 14 -1.56 -8.70 7.02
N THR A 15 -2.46 -8.64 6.05
CA THR A 15 -2.93 -9.83 5.33
C THR A 15 -1.83 -10.47 4.49
N SER A 16 -1.13 -9.68 3.67
CA SER A 16 -0.06 -10.18 2.79
C SER A 16 1.16 -10.72 3.54
N SER A 17 1.29 -10.42 4.84
CA SER A 17 2.38 -10.96 5.67
C SER A 17 2.14 -12.38 6.18
N VAL A 18 0.88 -12.86 6.13
CA VAL A 18 0.48 -14.16 6.70
C VAL A 18 -0.33 -15.03 5.73
N TYR A 19 -0.74 -14.50 4.58
CA TYR A 19 -1.59 -15.17 3.61
C TYR A 19 -0.96 -15.17 2.23
N ASP A 20 -0.82 -16.36 1.64
CA ASP A 20 -0.18 -16.57 0.33
C ASP A 20 -1.17 -16.51 -0.86
N GLY A 21 -2.47 -16.37 -0.59
CA GLY A 21 -3.49 -16.26 -1.63
C GLY A 21 -3.68 -14.84 -2.14
N LEU A 22 -4.72 -14.66 -2.97
CA LEU A 22 -5.00 -13.36 -3.59
C LEU A 22 -5.50 -12.33 -2.57
N VAL A 23 -4.82 -11.19 -2.50
CA VAL A 23 -5.17 -10.06 -1.64
C VAL A 23 -5.80 -8.94 -2.48
N PHE A 24 -7.08 -8.66 -2.21
CA PHE A 24 -7.81 -7.57 -2.87
C PHE A 24 -7.85 -6.33 -1.98
N ALA A 25 -7.29 -5.24 -2.46
CA ALA A 25 -7.41 -3.93 -1.82
C ALA A 25 -8.81 -3.36 -2.05
N SER A 26 -9.63 -3.39 -1.01
CA SER A 26 -10.98 -2.82 -1.03
C SER A 26 -11.15 -1.81 0.11
N GLY A 27 -12.10 -0.89 -0.06
CA GLY A 27 -12.31 0.21 0.88
C GLY A 27 -11.34 1.36 0.65
N GLY A 28 -11.85 2.58 0.54
CA GLY A 28 -11.02 3.78 0.45
C GLY A 28 -10.32 4.07 -0.89
N VAL A 29 -10.24 3.14 -1.85
CA VAL A 29 -9.64 3.41 -3.17
C VAL A 29 -10.53 4.36 -4.00
N ARG A 30 -10.00 5.48 -4.50
CA ARG A 30 -10.79 6.52 -5.21
C ARG A 30 -10.31 6.84 -6.62
N ASN A 31 -9.07 6.53 -6.95
CA ASN A 31 -8.43 6.88 -8.21
C ASN A 31 -7.37 5.82 -8.59
N GLY A 32 -6.83 5.90 -9.81
CA GLY A 32 -5.84 4.94 -10.30
C GLY A 32 -4.51 4.98 -9.52
N LEU A 33 -4.15 6.12 -8.93
CA LEU A 33 -2.96 6.24 -8.09
C LEU A 33 -3.11 5.50 -6.76
N ASP A 34 -4.28 5.56 -6.12
CA ASP A 34 -4.60 4.77 -4.92
C ASP A 34 -4.50 3.28 -5.24
N GLY A 35 -5.04 2.88 -6.39
CA GLY A 35 -4.93 1.50 -6.89
C GLY A 35 -3.48 1.09 -7.10
N ALA A 36 -2.66 1.96 -7.72
CA ALA A 36 -1.23 1.69 -7.91
C ALA A 36 -0.47 1.55 -6.59
N LYS A 37 -0.75 2.40 -5.59
CA LYS A 37 -0.18 2.28 -4.24
C LYS A 37 -0.58 0.97 -3.57
N ALA A 38 -1.82 0.55 -3.72
CA ALA A 38 -2.32 -0.70 -3.15
C ALA A 38 -1.62 -1.93 -3.76
N ILE A 39 -1.40 -1.94 -5.08
CA ILE A 39 -0.60 -2.98 -5.74
C ILE A 39 0.85 -2.92 -5.27
N ALA A 40 1.46 -1.74 -5.25
CA ALA A 40 2.87 -1.56 -4.90
C ALA A 40 3.20 -2.02 -3.46
N ILE A 41 2.23 -1.96 -2.54
CA ILE A 41 2.40 -2.39 -1.14
C ILE A 41 2.18 -3.89 -0.92
N GLY A 42 1.51 -4.59 -1.85
CA GLY A 42 1.35 -6.05 -1.77
C GLY A 42 0.05 -6.62 -2.31
N ALA A 43 -0.96 -5.80 -2.64
CA ALA A 43 -2.23 -6.31 -3.17
C ALA A 43 -2.08 -6.86 -4.60
N ASP A 44 -2.92 -7.83 -4.96
CA ASP A 44 -3.01 -8.41 -6.30
C ASP A 44 -3.97 -7.65 -7.21
N ALA A 45 -5.03 -7.10 -6.62
CA ALA A 45 -6.05 -6.33 -7.29
C ALA A 45 -6.61 -5.25 -6.36
N PHE A 46 -7.32 -4.28 -6.92
CA PHE A 46 -8.08 -3.31 -6.14
C PHE A 46 -9.52 -3.20 -6.66
N SER A 47 -10.45 -2.84 -5.77
CA SER A 47 -11.86 -2.62 -6.11
C SER A 47 -12.35 -1.24 -5.67
N MET A 48 -13.34 -0.71 -6.38
CA MET A 48 -13.89 0.62 -6.13
C MET A 48 -15.42 0.61 -6.15
N SER A 49 -16.07 0.46 -4.99
CA SER A 49 -17.54 0.42 -4.95
C SER A 49 -18.17 1.82 -5.10
N ARG A 50 -17.80 2.78 -4.23
CA ARG A 50 -18.44 4.12 -4.23
C ARG A 50 -18.23 4.91 -5.53
N PRO A 51 -17.02 4.99 -6.12
CA PRO A 51 -16.85 5.69 -7.41
C PRO A 51 -17.64 5.05 -8.55
N MET A 52 -17.76 3.72 -8.57
CA MET A 52 -18.56 3.01 -9.58
C MET A 52 -20.05 3.24 -9.37
N LEU A 53 -20.55 3.20 -8.13
CA LEU A 53 -21.95 3.50 -7.84
C LEU A 53 -22.33 4.92 -8.27
N LEU A 54 -21.50 5.92 -7.92
CA LEU A 54 -21.79 7.32 -8.26
C LEU A 54 -21.77 7.60 -9.76
N SER A 55 -20.93 6.89 -10.51
CA SER A 55 -20.93 7.00 -11.98
C SER A 55 -22.09 6.24 -12.61
N ALA A 56 -22.46 5.07 -12.07
CA ALA A 56 -23.62 4.31 -12.53
C ALA A 56 -24.94 5.09 -12.40
N LEU A 57 -25.09 5.87 -11.31
CA LEU A 57 -26.23 6.77 -11.13
C LEU A 57 -26.33 7.87 -12.21
N LYS A 58 -25.25 8.16 -12.93
CA LYS A 58 -25.18 9.14 -14.02
C LYS A 58 -25.30 8.51 -15.42
N GLY A 59 -25.43 7.19 -15.50
CA GLY A 59 -25.58 6.45 -16.75
C GLY A 59 -24.29 5.81 -17.27
N TYR A 60 -24.44 5.09 -18.39
CA TYR A 60 -23.40 4.25 -18.98
C TYR A 60 -22.11 5.01 -19.32
N ASP A 61 -22.22 6.16 -19.99
CA ASP A 61 -21.06 6.93 -20.43
C ASP A 61 -20.22 7.43 -19.25
N ALA A 62 -20.88 7.86 -18.16
CA ALA A 62 -20.18 8.26 -16.94
C ALA A 62 -19.38 7.12 -16.29
N VAL A 63 -19.89 5.88 -16.35
CA VAL A 63 -19.16 4.68 -15.88
C VAL A 63 -17.94 4.44 -16.77
N LYS A 64 -18.13 4.47 -18.09
CA LYS A 64 -17.06 4.29 -19.08
C LYS A 64 -15.94 5.32 -18.91
N ASP A 65 -16.29 6.58 -18.70
CA ASP A 65 -15.33 7.66 -18.46
C ASP A 65 -14.59 7.47 -17.14
N THR A 66 -15.30 7.06 -16.09
CA THR A 66 -14.69 6.80 -14.78
C THR A 66 -13.68 5.65 -14.85
N ILE A 67 -14.03 4.55 -15.52
CA ILE A 67 -13.11 3.42 -15.74
C ILE A 67 -11.90 3.85 -16.57
N SER A 68 -12.13 4.63 -17.64
CA SER A 68 -11.06 5.11 -18.52
C SER A 68 -10.07 6.01 -17.78
N ARG A 69 -10.58 6.94 -16.95
CA ARG A 69 -9.77 7.80 -16.10
C ARG A 69 -8.95 7.01 -15.08
N ILE A 70 -9.57 6.07 -14.36
CA ILE A 70 -8.87 5.21 -13.39
C ILE A 70 -7.74 4.44 -14.08
N ARG A 71 -8.02 3.85 -15.25
CA ARG A 71 -7.02 3.10 -16.03
C ARG A 71 -5.86 4.00 -16.47
N TRP A 72 -6.14 5.22 -16.88
CA TRP A 72 -5.12 6.19 -17.28
C TRP A 72 -4.24 6.60 -16.09
N GLU A 73 -4.84 7.00 -14.97
CA GLU A 73 -4.12 7.36 -13.74
C GLU A 73 -3.22 6.21 -13.24
N PHE A 74 -3.71 4.97 -13.29
CA PHE A 74 -2.94 3.79 -12.92
C PHE A 74 -1.72 3.60 -13.84
N LYS A 75 -1.91 3.75 -15.16
CA LYS A 75 -0.79 3.70 -16.14
C LYS A 75 0.21 4.81 -15.96
N VAL A 76 -0.23 6.03 -15.62
CA VAL A 76 0.65 7.16 -15.31
C VAL A 76 1.52 6.83 -14.09
N ALA A 77 0.93 6.28 -13.02
CA ALA A 77 1.70 5.87 -11.85
C ALA A 77 2.73 4.78 -12.18
N MET A 78 2.36 3.78 -13.00
CA MET A 78 3.30 2.77 -13.50
C MET A 78 4.44 3.40 -14.31
N PHE A 79 4.13 4.31 -15.22
CA PHE A 79 5.12 5.00 -16.05
C PHE A 79 6.12 5.80 -15.21
N LEU A 80 5.64 6.61 -14.27
CA LEU A 80 6.48 7.45 -13.41
C LEU A 80 7.34 6.65 -12.42
N THR A 81 6.98 5.40 -12.16
CA THR A 81 7.76 4.49 -11.29
C THR A 81 8.65 3.53 -12.09
N GLY A 82 8.71 3.67 -13.42
CA GLY A 82 9.49 2.77 -14.28
C GLY A 82 8.95 1.33 -14.31
N SER A 83 7.68 1.13 -14.00
CA SER A 83 7.05 -0.19 -13.90
C SER A 83 6.41 -0.59 -15.22
N ARG A 84 7.00 -1.54 -15.96
CA ARG A 84 6.43 -2.04 -17.22
C ARG A 84 5.26 -3.00 -16.97
N THR A 85 5.35 -3.79 -15.90
CA THR A 85 4.36 -4.81 -15.52
C THR A 85 3.83 -4.55 -14.11
N ILE A 86 2.71 -5.20 -13.76
CA ILE A 86 2.16 -5.17 -12.39
C ILE A 86 3.18 -5.75 -11.39
N SER A 87 3.92 -6.79 -11.80
CA SER A 87 4.98 -7.38 -11.00
C SER A 87 6.14 -6.40 -10.74
N ASP A 88 6.46 -5.53 -11.71
CA ASP A 88 7.45 -4.46 -11.51
C ASP A 88 6.93 -3.42 -10.51
N LEU A 89 5.65 -3.05 -10.61
CA LEU A 89 5.01 -2.13 -9.68
C LEU A 89 5.02 -2.66 -8.25
N LYS A 90 4.79 -3.97 -8.06
CA LYS A 90 4.94 -4.64 -6.74
C LYS A 90 6.35 -4.54 -6.18
N LYS A 91 7.38 -4.32 -7.01
CA LYS A 91 8.78 -4.16 -6.59
C LYS A 91 9.20 -2.69 -6.48
N ALA A 92 8.40 -1.75 -6.98
CA ALA A 92 8.73 -0.32 -6.97
C ALA A 92 9.04 0.20 -5.54
N PRO A 93 10.07 1.03 -5.35
CA PRO A 93 10.38 1.60 -4.04
C PRO A 93 9.20 2.40 -3.46
N MET A 94 9.01 2.31 -2.15
CA MET A 94 7.94 3.01 -1.45
C MET A 94 8.46 3.64 -0.15
N VAL A 95 7.86 4.77 0.20
CA VAL A 95 8.09 5.46 1.46
C VAL A 95 6.74 5.66 2.14
N ALA A 96 6.70 5.43 3.45
CA ALA A 96 5.52 5.66 4.27
C ALA A 96 5.84 6.64 5.41
N GLY A 97 4.81 7.37 5.86
CA GLY A 97 4.92 8.26 6.99
C GLY A 97 5.01 7.51 8.32
N LEU A 98 5.48 8.22 9.35
CA LEU A 98 5.70 7.67 10.70
C LEU A 98 4.48 6.95 11.31
N PRO A 99 3.22 7.45 11.21
CA PRO A 99 2.07 6.76 11.81
C PRO A 99 1.85 5.34 11.28
N VAL A 100 2.12 5.13 9.97
CA VAL A 100 2.01 3.81 9.35
C VAL A 100 3.10 2.88 9.88
N LEU A 101 4.33 3.38 9.96
CA LEU A 101 5.46 2.60 10.46
C LEU A 101 5.27 2.20 11.92
N LEU A 102 4.82 3.12 12.77
CA LEU A 102 4.53 2.83 14.18
C LEU A 102 3.46 1.76 14.34
N TRP A 103 2.40 1.79 13.54
CA TRP A 103 1.38 0.74 13.54
C TRP A 103 1.99 -0.63 13.21
N LEU A 104 2.76 -0.71 12.12
CA LEU A 104 3.36 -1.96 11.67
C LEU A 104 4.35 -2.52 12.69
N ILE A 105 5.16 -1.65 13.31
CA ILE A 105 6.10 -2.03 14.39
C ILE A 105 5.32 -2.54 15.60
N GLN A 106 4.33 -1.78 16.07
CA GLN A 106 3.52 -2.15 17.24
C GLN A 106 2.81 -3.49 17.05
N ARG A 107 2.42 -3.80 15.81
CA ARG A 107 1.76 -5.07 15.45
C ARG A 107 2.74 -6.19 15.08
N GLY A 108 4.05 -5.93 15.02
CA GLY A 108 5.07 -6.91 14.66
C GLY A 108 4.99 -7.38 13.20
N ILE A 109 4.46 -6.56 12.30
CA ILE A 109 4.17 -6.93 10.92
C ILE A 109 5.41 -6.74 10.06
N LYS A 110 5.87 -7.82 9.42
CA LYS A 110 6.95 -7.78 8.44
C LYS A 110 6.35 -7.63 7.04
N CYS A 111 6.40 -6.42 6.51
CA CYS A 111 6.05 -6.14 5.13
C CYS A 111 7.13 -5.31 4.45
N LYS A 112 6.94 -5.02 3.16
CA LYS A 112 7.87 -4.24 2.34
C LYS A 112 8.31 -2.91 2.97
N LEU A 113 7.42 -2.21 3.69
CA LEU A 113 7.75 -0.93 4.33
C LEU A 113 8.66 -1.08 5.56
N THR A 114 8.45 -2.13 6.36
CA THR A 114 9.25 -2.38 7.56
C THR A 114 10.59 -3.02 7.22
N MET A 115 10.67 -3.81 6.14
CA MET A 115 11.93 -4.44 5.71
C MET A 115 12.97 -3.38 5.30
N THR A 116 12.57 -2.40 4.48
CA THR A 116 13.46 -1.29 4.08
C THR A 116 14.01 -0.51 5.28
N MET A 117 13.16 -0.24 6.28
CA MET A 117 13.59 0.47 7.48
C MET A 117 14.45 -0.41 8.39
N TYR A 118 14.08 -1.68 8.59
CA TYR A 118 14.86 -2.63 9.40
C TYR A 118 16.26 -2.81 8.81
N ASP A 119 16.39 -3.05 7.51
CA ASP A 119 17.69 -3.26 6.88
C ASP A 119 18.58 -2.01 6.95
N THR A 120 17.99 -0.82 6.91
CA THR A 120 18.72 0.46 7.00
C THR A 120 19.11 0.82 8.45
N TRP A 121 18.21 0.59 9.41
CA TRP A 121 18.42 1.00 10.81
C TRP A 121 19.05 -0.08 11.67
N ARG A 122 18.94 -1.37 11.33
CA ARG A 122 19.53 -2.48 12.11
C ARG A 122 21.02 -2.30 12.39
N PRO A 123 21.87 -1.84 11.44
CA PRO A 123 23.28 -1.57 11.75
C PRO A 123 23.43 -0.46 12.80
N ILE A 124 22.72 0.65 12.63
CA ILE A 124 22.80 1.82 13.53
C ILE A 124 22.24 1.49 14.92
N ALA A 125 21.08 0.85 14.98
CA ALA A 125 20.44 0.42 16.22
C ALA A 125 21.29 -0.63 16.95
N SER A 126 21.94 -1.56 16.23
CA SER A 126 22.85 -2.53 16.85
C SER A 126 24.08 -1.86 17.47
N ILE A 127 24.63 -0.83 16.81
CA ILE A 127 25.75 -0.05 17.35
C ILE A 127 25.32 0.74 18.59
N LEU A 128 24.18 1.43 18.54
CA LEU A 128 23.63 2.18 19.68
C LEU A 128 23.30 1.27 20.87
N LEU A 129 22.64 0.14 20.63
CA LEU A 129 22.34 -0.85 21.66
C LEU A 129 23.62 -1.48 22.22
N SER A 130 24.61 -1.81 21.39
CA SER A 130 25.89 -2.33 21.87
C SER A 130 26.65 -1.33 22.72
N LYS A 131 26.55 -0.02 22.42
CA LYS A 131 27.15 1.02 23.26
C LYS A 131 26.39 1.18 24.57
N LEU A 132 25.07 1.22 24.52
CA LEU A 132 24.21 1.30 25.72
C LEU A 132 24.31 0.07 26.62
N MET A 133 24.61 -1.11 26.07
CA MET A 133 24.73 -2.36 26.83
C MET A 133 26.17 -2.69 27.27
N ASN A 134 27.19 -2.03 26.72
CA ASN A 134 28.60 -2.19 27.11
C ASN A 134 29.11 -1.02 27.98
N ASP A 135 28.23 -0.09 28.38
CA ASP A 135 28.53 0.96 29.36
C ASP A 135 28.33 0.48 30.83
N GLU A 136 28.45 -0.84 31.08
CA GLU A 136 28.69 -1.46 32.40
C GLU A 136 30.11 -2.04 32.48
#